data_AF-A0A7W1QZQ4-F1
#
_entry.id   AF-A0A7W1QZQ4-F1
#
_cell.length_a   1.000
_cell.length_b   1.000
_cell.length_c   1.000
_cell.angle_alpha   90.00
_cell.angle_beta   90.00
_cell.angle_gamma   90.00
#
_symmetry.space_group_name_H-M   'P 1'
#
loop_
_entity.id
_entity.type
_entity.pdbx_description
1 polymer ?
#
loop_
_entity_poly.entity_id
_entity_poly.type
_entity_poly.pdbx_seq_one_letter_code
_entity_poly.pdbx_strand_id
1 'polypeptide(L)'
;GFDFEADSSTGKNRDLEERLFAAATLNVTTALADDLLSANFGKLDVEDLFKAAIFKVNSEFMREMKASGFPNLGMEDLVKARIFKIDAGFAKQVVAMGFDKEPFESLVKMRIFKITPEFITEVRNEGLTNLDVEDIVKLRIFKIDGAFIRQARADGVPLEVEKLVQKRIGVWGK
;
A
#
# COMPACT_ATOMS: atom_id res chain seq x y z
N GLY A 1 -22.96 -8.32 20.30
CA GLY A 1 -23.61 -7.02 20.06
C GLY A 1 -22.56 -5.96 20.15
N PHE A 2 -22.55 -5.01 19.20
CA PHE A 2 -21.59 -3.91 19.16
C PHE A 2 -22.03 -2.81 20.15
N ASP A 3 -21.10 -2.34 20.99
CA ASP A 3 -21.38 -1.37 22.04
C ASP A 3 -20.72 -0.02 21.71
N PHE A 4 -21.55 0.99 21.42
CA PHE A 4 -21.09 2.35 21.10
C PHE A 4 -20.71 3.16 22.35
N GLU A 5 -21.03 2.67 23.56
CA GLU A 5 -20.89 3.40 24.83
C GLU A 5 -19.55 3.13 25.54
N ALA A 6 -18.78 2.14 25.09
CA ALA A 6 -17.67 1.52 25.81
C ALA A 6 -16.46 2.43 26.15
N ASP A 7 -16.38 3.66 25.64
CA ASP A 7 -15.23 4.57 25.84
C ASP A 7 -15.62 5.94 26.47
N SER A 8 -16.82 6.06 27.05
CA SER A 8 -17.39 7.36 27.44
C SER A 8 -17.15 7.76 28.91
N SER A 9 -15.91 8.13 29.27
CA SER A 9 -15.68 8.85 30.53
C SER A 9 -15.91 10.37 30.36
N THR A 10 -17.04 10.86 30.85
CA THR A 10 -17.39 12.27 31.15
C THR A 10 -17.56 13.26 29.96
N GLY A 11 -18.69 13.20 29.25
CA GLY A 11 -19.15 14.20 28.27
C GLY A 11 -20.48 13.83 27.58
N LYS A 12 -21.60 13.92 28.30
CA LYS A 12 -22.59 12.83 28.43
C LYS A 12 -23.74 12.65 27.40
N ASN A 13 -23.80 13.32 26.25
CA ASN A 13 -24.88 12.99 25.27
C ASN A 13 -24.63 13.46 23.84
N ARG A 14 -24.06 14.65 23.69
CA ARG A 14 -23.87 15.29 22.38
C ARG A 14 -22.88 14.51 21.50
N ASP A 15 -21.80 13.98 22.09
CA ASP A 15 -20.82 13.15 21.39
C ASP A 15 -21.42 11.80 20.92
N LEU A 16 -22.27 11.18 21.74
CA LEU A 16 -22.95 9.94 21.35
C LEU A 16 -23.97 10.18 20.23
N GLU A 17 -24.78 11.23 20.32
CA GLU A 17 -25.73 11.60 19.26
C GLU A 17 -25.01 11.93 17.95
N GLU A 18 -23.91 12.69 18.00
CA GLU A 18 -23.07 13.00 16.85
C GLU A 18 -22.45 11.73 16.24
N ARG A 19 -21.99 10.78 17.07
CA ARG A 19 -21.46 9.48 16.61
C ARG A 19 -22.53 8.57 16.01
N LEU A 20 -23.72 8.50 16.60
CA LEU A 20 -24.85 7.72 16.05
C LEU A 20 -25.34 8.32 14.73
N PHE A 21 -25.42 9.64 14.64
CA PHE A 21 -25.73 10.34 13.40
C PHE A 21 -24.66 10.07 12.33
N ALA A 22 -23.38 10.18 12.68
CA ALA A 22 -22.27 9.85 11.78
C ALA A 22 -22.34 8.37 11.32
N ALA A 23 -22.61 7.44 12.24
CA ALA A 23 -22.75 6.02 11.92
C ALA A 23 -23.89 5.78 10.93
N ALA A 24 -25.05 6.41 11.14
CA ALA A 24 -26.18 6.33 10.22
C ALA A 24 -25.85 6.92 8.84
N THR A 25 -25.21 8.08 8.78
CA THR A 25 -24.83 8.74 7.51
C THR A 25 -23.77 7.98 6.72
N LEU A 26 -22.86 7.30 7.41
CA LEU A 26 -21.79 6.50 6.81
C LEU A 26 -22.18 5.02 6.65
N ASN A 27 -23.43 4.66 6.98
CA ASN A 27 -23.95 3.30 6.90
C ASN A 27 -23.10 2.28 7.70
N VAL A 28 -22.61 2.71 8.86
CA VAL A 28 -21.97 1.82 9.85
C VAL A 28 -23.07 1.00 10.51
N THR A 29 -23.08 -0.31 10.23
CA THR A 29 -24.13 -1.23 10.69
C THR A 29 -23.55 -2.34 11.56
N THR A 30 -24.39 -2.96 12.39
CA THR A 30 -24.01 -4.21 13.08
C THR A 30 -23.67 -5.32 12.11
N ALA A 31 -24.30 -5.36 10.93
CA ALA A 31 -23.97 -6.30 9.87
C ALA A 31 -22.53 -6.13 9.37
N LEU A 32 -22.02 -4.90 9.26
CA LEU A 32 -20.61 -4.65 8.93
C LEU A 32 -19.68 -5.14 10.06
N ALA A 33 -20.04 -4.91 11.32
CA ALA A 33 -19.28 -5.41 12.46
C ALA A 33 -19.23 -6.94 12.48
N ASP A 34 -20.38 -7.60 12.29
CA ASP A 34 -20.50 -9.05 12.23
C ASP A 34 -19.73 -9.64 11.04
N ASP A 35 -19.77 -8.96 9.88
CA ASP A 35 -19.00 -9.34 8.69
C ASP A 35 -17.48 -9.32 8.98
N LEU A 36 -16.96 -8.24 9.56
CA LEU A 36 -15.54 -8.13 9.90
C LEU A 36 -15.11 -9.13 10.99
N LEU A 37 -15.96 -9.38 11.98
CA LEU A 37 -15.74 -10.41 13.00
C LEU A 37 -15.68 -11.81 12.39
N SER A 38 -16.55 -12.12 11.42
CA SER A 38 -16.54 -13.41 10.71
C SER A 38 -15.24 -13.66 9.93
N ALA A 39 -14.53 -12.59 9.56
CA ALA A 39 -13.22 -12.63 8.90
C ALA A 39 -12.04 -12.81 9.88
N ASN A 40 -12.34 -12.92 11.17
CA ASN A 40 -11.41 -13.03 12.28
C ASN A 40 -10.46 -11.83 12.35
N PHE A 41 -10.99 -10.62 12.13
CA PHE A 41 -10.22 -9.38 12.15
C PHE A 41 -9.66 -9.02 13.53
N GLY A 42 -10.28 -9.54 14.59
CA GLY A 42 -9.87 -9.30 15.97
C GLY A 42 -10.78 -8.27 16.66
N LYS A 43 -10.23 -7.55 17.64
CA LYS A 43 -10.96 -6.54 18.39
C LYS A 43 -11.16 -5.30 17.49
N LEU A 44 -12.41 -4.97 17.21
CA LEU A 44 -12.81 -3.77 16.49
C LEU A 44 -13.21 -2.69 17.49
N ASP A 45 -12.74 -1.47 17.29
CA ASP A 45 -13.31 -0.29 17.92
C ASP A 45 -14.28 0.44 16.98
N VAL A 46 -14.85 1.55 17.46
CA VAL A 46 -15.79 2.35 16.68
C VAL A 46 -15.10 3.02 15.50
N GLU A 47 -13.87 3.51 15.67
CA GLU A 47 -13.14 4.17 14.59
C GLU A 47 -12.82 3.21 13.44
N ASP A 48 -12.51 1.95 13.75
CA ASP A 48 -12.29 0.90 12.77
C ASP A 48 -13.53 0.64 11.92
N LEU A 49 -14.73 0.63 12.52
CA LEU A 49 -15.96 0.48 11.74
C LEU A 49 -16.22 1.67 10.83
N PHE A 50 -15.93 2.89 11.28
CA PHE A 50 -16.01 4.08 10.45
C PHE A 50 -15.03 4.01 9.27
N LYS A 51 -13.77 3.66 9.53
CA LYS A 51 -12.77 3.44 8.48
C LYS A 51 -13.23 2.37 7.50
N ALA A 52 -13.73 1.24 7.99
CA ALA A 52 -14.22 0.16 7.15
C ALA A 52 -15.39 0.59 6.26
N ALA A 53 -16.35 1.35 6.80
CA ALA A 53 -17.47 1.87 6.03
C ALA A 53 -17.03 2.89 4.96
N ILE A 54 -16.19 3.86 5.33
CA ILE A 54 -15.70 4.92 4.42
C ILE A 54 -14.86 4.31 3.28
N PHE A 55 -13.94 3.41 3.62
CA PHE A 55 -13.01 2.82 2.65
C PHE A 55 -13.50 1.49 2.05
N LYS A 56 -14.72 1.07 2.37
CA LYS A 56 -15.33 -0.18 1.90
C LYS A 56 -14.45 -1.41 2.19
N VAL A 57 -13.94 -1.49 3.41
CA VAL A 57 -13.24 -2.69 3.93
C VAL A 57 -14.31 -3.64 4.46
N ASN A 58 -14.34 -4.86 3.94
CA ASN A 58 -15.26 -5.91 4.32
C ASN A 58 -14.53 -7.27 4.39
N SER A 59 -15.20 -8.30 4.87
CA SER A 59 -14.65 -9.64 5.02
C SER A 59 -14.17 -10.25 3.71
N GLU A 60 -14.85 -9.93 2.61
CA GLU A 60 -14.48 -10.39 1.27
C GLU A 60 -13.11 -9.84 0.86
N PHE A 61 -12.92 -8.53 1.00
CA PHE A 61 -11.65 -7.90 0.70
C PHE A 61 -10.53 -8.38 1.60
N MET A 62 -10.82 -8.57 2.88
CA MET A 62 -9.84 -9.17 3.79
C MET A 62 -9.43 -10.56 3.30
N ARG A 63 -10.39 -11.43 2.98
CA ARG A 63 -10.09 -12.78 2.45
C ARG A 63 -9.29 -12.72 1.15
N GLU A 64 -9.60 -11.77 0.27
CA GLU A 64 -8.84 -11.52 -0.95
C GLU A 64 -7.37 -11.15 -0.66
N MET A 65 -7.14 -10.22 0.26
CA MET A 65 -5.78 -9.81 0.65
C MET A 65 -5.02 -10.96 1.33
N LYS A 66 -5.69 -11.74 2.19
CA LYS A 66 -5.12 -12.95 2.80
C LYS A 66 -4.70 -13.97 1.73
N ALA A 67 -5.58 -14.23 0.75
CA ALA A 67 -5.30 -15.14 -0.37
C ALA A 67 -4.19 -14.62 -1.30
N SER A 68 -3.93 -13.32 -1.29
CA SER A 68 -2.88 -12.66 -2.08
C SER A 68 -1.51 -12.65 -1.39
N GLY A 69 -1.37 -13.32 -0.24
CA GLY A 69 -0.11 -13.43 0.49
C GLY A 69 0.03 -12.47 1.68
N PHE A 70 -1.02 -11.72 2.02
CA PHE A 70 -1.01 -10.76 3.14
C PHE A 70 -2.02 -11.17 4.23
N PRO A 71 -1.74 -12.26 4.99
CA PRO A 71 -2.69 -12.83 5.94
C PRO A 71 -2.98 -11.94 7.17
N ASN A 72 -2.06 -11.03 7.52
CA ASN A 72 -2.01 -10.34 8.81
C ASN A 72 -2.14 -8.81 8.68
N LEU A 73 -2.93 -8.32 7.70
CA LEU A 73 -3.15 -6.89 7.54
C LEU A 73 -4.09 -6.33 8.62
N GLY A 74 -3.66 -5.23 9.26
CA GLY A 74 -4.50 -4.46 10.18
C GLY A 74 -5.46 -3.50 9.45
N MET A 75 -6.26 -2.74 10.20
CA MET A 75 -7.27 -1.83 9.62
C MET A 75 -6.60 -0.77 8.77
N GLU A 76 -5.54 -0.17 9.31
CA GLU A 76 -4.74 0.84 8.62
C GLU A 76 -4.16 0.31 7.31
N ASP A 77 -3.68 -0.93 7.27
CA ASP A 77 -3.13 -1.52 6.05
C ASP A 77 -4.23 -1.77 5.00
N LEU A 78 -5.40 -2.26 5.41
CA LEU A 78 -6.54 -2.47 4.50
C LEU A 78 -7.08 -1.14 3.96
N VAL A 79 -7.09 -0.09 4.79
CA VAL A 79 -7.43 1.27 4.37
C VAL A 79 -6.40 1.79 3.37
N LYS A 80 -5.10 1.66 3.65
CA LYS A 80 -4.04 2.01 2.68
C LYS A 80 -4.23 1.24 1.37
N ALA A 81 -4.55 -0.06 1.44
CA ALA A 81 -4.78 -0.87 0.25
C ALA A 81 -5.92 -0.31 -0.60
N ARG A 82 -7.02 0.12 0.03
CA ARG A 82 -8.15 0.77 -0.65
C ARG A 82 -7.77 2.12 -1.26
N ILE A 83 -7.07 2.96 -0.53
CA ILE A 83 -6.63 4.29 -0.99
C ILE A 83 -5.71 4.16 -2.21
N PHE A 84 -4.74 3.25 -2.16
CA PHE A 84 -3.73 3.07 -3.21
C PHE A 84 -4.13 2.03 -4.28
N LYS A 85 -5.37 1.52 -4.24
CA LYS A 85 -5.88 0.50 -5.17
C LYS A 85 -4.94 -0.72 -5.27
N ILE A 86 -4.56 -1.23 -4.11
CA ILE A 86 -3.83 -2.48 -3.94
C ILE A 86 -4.89 -3.56 -3.72
N ASP A 87 -5.06 -4.41 -4.73
CA ASP A 87 -5.96 -5.55 -4.76
C ASP A 87 -5.17 -6.84 -5.08
N ALA A 88 -5.85 -7.98 -5.15
CA ALA A 88 -5.21 -9.24 -5.53
C ALA A 88 -4.55 -9.17 -6.92
N GLY A 89 -5.11 -8.37 -7.83
CA GLY A 89 -4.56 -8.16 -9.16
C GLY A 89 -3.17 -7.52 -9.11
N PHE A 90 -3.02 -6.46 -8.32
CA PHE A 90 -1.73 -5.81 -8.13
C PHE A 90 -0.74 -6.70 -7.39
N ALA A 91 -1.17 -7.41 -6.34
CA ALA A 91 -0.30 -8.36 -5.65
C ALA A 91 0.26 -9.43 -6.61
N LYS A 92 -0.58 -9.97 -7.50
CA LYS A 92 -0.15 -10.90 -8.56
C LYS A 92 0.83 -10.26 -9.55
N GLN A 93 0.63 -9.00 -9.92
CA GLN A 93 1.58 -8.29 -10.78
C GLN A 93 2.93 -8.15 -10.08
N VAL A 94 2.95 -7.86 -8.78
CA VAL A 94 4.17 -7.74 -7.97
C VAL A 94 4.93 -9.07 -7.91
N VAL A 95 4.22 -10.19 -7.72
CA VAL A 95 4.80 -11.54 -7.85
C VAL A 95 5.37 -11.77 -9.26
N ALA A 96 4.64 -11.42 -10.32
CA ALA A 96 5.11 -11.59 -11.69
C ALA A 96 6.34 -10.71 -12.03
N MET A 97 6.50 -9.60 -11.33
CA MET A 97 7.67 -8.74 -11.42
C MET A 97 8.89 -9.32 -10.67
N GLY A 98 8.73 -10.38 -9.88
CA GLY A 98 9.80 -11.04 -9.10
C GLY A 98 9.92 -10.53 -7.67
N PHE A 99 8.87 -9.92 -7.13
CA PHE A 99 8.81 -9.32 -5.79
C PHE A 99 7.86 -10.09 -4.86
N ASP A 100 7.88 -11.43 -4.92
CA ASP A 100 6.90 -12.30 -4.24
C ASP A 100 6.99 -12.29 -2.72
N LYS A 101 8.14 -11.89 -2.16
CA LYS A 101 8.40 -11.88 -0.71
C LYS A 101 8.35 -10.49 -0.09
N GLU A 102 7.93 -9.50 -0.86
CA GLU A 102 7.91 -8.12 -0.40
C GLU A 102 6.81 -7.90 0.65
N PRO A 103 7.11 -7.15 1.73
CA PRO A 103 6.09 -6.78 2.70
C PRO A 103 5.03 -5.88 2.05
N PHE A 104 3.85 -5.81 2.65
CA PHE A 104 2.74 -4.99 2.15
C PHE A 104 3.15 -3.51 1.94
N GLU A 105 4.00 -2.96 2.82
CA GLU A 105 4.47 -1.58 2.71
C GLU A 105 5.28 -1.33 1.42
N SER A 106 5.97 -2.36 0.89
CA SER A 106 6.64 -2.28 -0.41
C SER A 106 5.65 -2.11 -1.55
N LEU A 107 4.50 -2.82 -1.52
CA LEU A 107 3.44 -2.68 -2.51
C LEU A 107 2.84 -1.27 -2.48
N VAL A 108 2.69 -0.70 -1.28
CA VAL A 108 2.27 0.69 -1.09
C VAL A 108 3.25 1.65 -1.76
N LYS A 109 4.56 1.51 -1.52
CA LYS A 109 5.60 2.31 -2.20
C LYS A 109 5.51 2.16 -3.72
N MET A 110 5.38 0.93 -4.23
CA MET A 110 5.25 0.67 -5.67
C MET A 110 4.05 1.37 -6.29
N ARG A 111 2.90 1.41 -5.62
CA ARG A 111 1.74 2.17 -6.08
C ARG A 111 1.98 3.68 -6.05
N ILE A 112 2.52 4.21 -4.97
CA ILE A 112 2.79 5.66 -4.82
C ILE A 112 3.72 6.15 -5.92
N PHE A 113 4.81 5.43 -6.19
CA PHE A 113 5.80 5.79 -7.21
C PHE A 113 5.46 5.26 -8.61
N LYS A 114 4.25 4.72 -8.79
CA LYS A 114 3.72 4.21 -10.06
C LYS A 114 4.70 3.25 -10.73
N ILE A 115 5.25 2.30 -9.97
CA ILE A 115 6.11 1.24 -10.52
C ILE A 115 5.22 0.30 -11.32
N THR A 116 5.62 0.03 -12.56
CA THR A 116 4.88 -0.86 -13.48
C THR A 116 5.77 -1.99 -13.98
N PRO A 117 5.19 -3.11 -14.45
CA PRO A 117 5.96 -4.20 -15.05
C PRO A 117 6.81 -3.75 -16.24
N GLU A 118 6.32 -2.79 -17.02
CA GLU A 118 7.02 -2.22 -18.17
C GLU A 118 8.28 -1.49 -17.73
N PHE A 119 8.19 -0.67 -16.68
CA PHE A 119 9.36 0.03 -16.12
C PHE A 119 10.41 -0.95 -15.59
N ILE A 120 9.98 -1.99 -14.88
CA ILE A 120 10.91 -3.02 -14.36
C ILE A 120 11.59 -3.77 -15.50
N THR A 121 10.84 -4.08 -16.56
CA THR A 121 11.40 -4.73 -17.76
C THR A 121 12.39 -3.80 -18.47
N GLU A 122 12.05 -2.51 -18.60
CA GLU A 122 12.90 -1.49 -19.20
C GLU A 122 14.27 -1.39 -18.49
N VAL A 123 14.28 -1.24 -17.16
CA VAL A 123 15.54 -1.13 -16.41
C VAL A 123 16.35 -2.43 -16.43
N ARG A 124 15.68 -3.59 -16.41
CA ARG A 124 16.33 -4.90 -16.54
C ARG A 124 16.96 -5.12 -17.91
N ASN A 125 16.32 -4.67 -18.98
CA ASN A 125 16.88 -4.70 -20.34
C ASN A 125 18.14 -3.84 -20.45
N GLU A 126 18.24 -2.79 -19.65
CA GLU A 126 19.44 -1.98 -19.51
C GLU A 126 20.45 -2.60 -18.52
N GLY A 127 20.29 -3.85 -18.10
CA GLY A 127 21.30 -4.60 -17.33
C GLY A 127 21.21 -4.44 -15.82
N LEU A 128 20.28 -3.65 -15.29
CA LEU A 128 20.00 -3.58 -13.85
C LEU A 128 19.07 -4.75 -13.46
N THR A 129 19.66 -5.92 -13.20
CA THR A 129 18.91 -7.16 -12.98
C THR A 129 18.67 -7.50 -11.52
N ASN A 130 19.54 -7.06 -10.62
CA ASN A 130 19.46 -7.31 -9.18
C ASN A 130 19.05 -6.05 -8.43
N LEU A 131 17.77 -5.67 -8.55
CA LEU A 131 17.19 -4.49 -7.89
C LEU A 131 16.17 -4.95 -6.84
N ASP A 132 16.27 -4.39 -5.64
CA ASP A 132 15.20 -4.44 -4.64
C ASP A 132 14.12 -3.37 -4.93
N VAL A 133 13.04 -3.36 -4.15
CA VAL A 133 11.95 -2.38 -4.33
C VAL A 133 12.44 -0.97 -4.06
N GLU A 134 13.26 -0.77 -3.03
CA GLU A 134 13.86 0.52 -2.67
C GLU A 134 14.64 1.12 -3.83
N ASP A 135 15.42 0.32 -4.54
CA ASP A 135 16.19 0.72 -5.70
C ASP A 135 15.30 1.11 -6.87
N ILE A 136 14.27 0.33 -7.19
CA ILE A 136 13.33 0.68 -8.25
C ILE A 136 12.58 1.97 -7.91
N VAL A 137 12.21 2.14 -6.65
CA VAL A 137 11.61 3.37 -6.13
C VAL A 137 12.57 4.54 -6.30
N LYS A 138 13.85 4.41 -5.93
CA LYS A 138 14.87 5.46 -6.15
C LYS A 138 14.95 5.83 -7.63
N LEU A 139 15.03 4.84 -8.54
CA LEU A 139 15.08 5.11 -9.98
C LEU A 139 13.87 5.93 -10.45
N ARG A 140 12.66 5.62 -9.96
CA ARG A 140 11.44 6.40 -10.25
C ARG A 140 11.49 7.82 -9.69
N ILE A 141 11.92 7.99 -8.44
CA ILE A 141 12.03 9.30 -7.78
C ILE A 141 12.95 10.23 -8.58
N PHE A 142 14.10 9.73 -9.01
CA PHE A 142 15.08 10.50 -9.77
C PHE A 142 14.80 10.55 -11.27
N LYS A 143 13.67 9.97 -11.72
CA LYS A 143 13.29 9.89 -13.14
C LYS A 143 14.43 9.30 -13.98
N ILE A 144 15.00 8.19 -13.50
CA ILE A 144 16.01 7.39 -14.21
C ILE A 144 15.25 6.33 -14.99
N ASP A 145 15.20 6.51 -16.29
CA ASP A 145 14.60 5.60 -17.27
C ASP A 145 15.68 4.86 -18.06
N GLY A 146 15.27 3.96 -18.95
CA GLY A 146 16.21 3.17 -19.75
C GLY A 146 17.09 4.02 -20.66
N ALA A 147 16.55 5.14 -21.18
CA ALA A 147 17.32 6.08 -21.98
C ALA A 147 18.45 6.73 -21.16
N PHE A 148 18.16 7.16 -19.93
CA PHE A 148 19.18 7.69 -19.03
C PHE A 148 20.22 6.64 -18.67
N ILE A 149 19.81 5.40 -18.36
CA ILE A 149 20.74 4.31 -18.01
C ILE A 149 21.68 4.03 -19.19
N ARG A 150 21.16 3.97 -20.42
CA ARG A 150 21.95 3.78 -21.63
C ARG A 150 22.99 4.89 -21.83
N GLN A 151 22.57 6.14 -21.65
CA GLN A 151 23.48 7.28 -21.76
C GLN A 151 24.55 7.26 -20.66
N ALA A 152 24.15 7.01 -19.40
CA ALA A 152 25.08 6.92 -18.28
C ALA A 152 26.12 5.81 -18.49
N ARG A 153 25.71 4.67 -19.04
CA ARG A 153 26.62 3.58 -19.42
C ARG A 153 27.61 4.00 -20.50
N ALA A 154 27.14 4.71 -21.53
CA ALA A 154 27.99 5.23 -22.60
C ALA A 154 29.02 6.26 -22.08
N ASP A 155 28.64 7.03 -21.05
CA ASP A 155 29.51 7.96 -20.33
C ASP A 155 30.47 7.26 -19.34
N GLY A 156 30.45 5.92 -19.25
CA GLY A 156 31.30 5.13 -18.35
C GLY A 156 30.85 5.09 -16.89
N VAL A 157 29.60 5.46 -16.59
CA VAL A 157 29.03 5.35 -15.24
C VAL A 157 28.74 3.86 -14.94
N PRO A 158 29.20 3.32 -13.80
CA PRO A 158 28.83 1.98 -13.35
C PRO A 158 27.31 1.82 -13.21
N LEU A 159 26.81 0.63 -13.55
CA LEU A 159 25.39 0.28 -13.46
C LEU A 159 25.00 -0.07 -12.02
N GLU A 160 25.16 0.91 -11.15
CA GLU A 160 24.80 0.88 -9.74
C GLU A 160 23.80 2.01 -9.50
N VAL A 161 22.72 1.74 -8.78
CA VAL A 161 21.61 2.69 -8.57
C VAL A 161 22.12 4.00 -7.97
N GLU A 162 22.95 3.92 -6.94
CA GLU A 162 23.57 5.08 -6.30
C GLU A 162 24.39 5.92 -7.28
N LYS A 163 25.14 5.29 -8.19
CA LYS A 163 25.97 6.00 -9.17
C LYS A 163 25.14 6.67 -10.26
N LEU A 164 24.08 6.00 -10.71
CA LEU A 164 23.12 6.56 -11.64
C LEU A 164 22.39 7.77 -11.02
N VAL A 165 22.02 7.68 -9.73
CA VAL A 165 21.46 8.80 -8.97
C VAL A 165 22.47 9.94 -8.85
N GLN A 166 23.72 9.66 -8.48
CA GLN A 166 24.78 10.69 -8.41
C GLN A 166 24.99 11.40 -9.75
N LYS A 167 24.96 10.66 -10.86
CA LYS A 167 25.02 11.23 -12.22
C LYS A 167 23.80 12.10 -12.50
N ARG A 168 22.61 11.65 -12.11
CA ARG A 168 21.34 12.37 -12.33
C ARG A 168 21.28 13.70 -11.58
N ILE A 169 21.85 13.77 -10.38
CA ILE A 169 21.87 14.98 -9.54
C ILE A 169 23.14 15.84 -9.71
N GLY A 170 24.05 15.47 -10.61
CA GLY A 170 25.23 16.29 -10.95
C GLY A 170 26.37 16.28 -9.91
N VAL A 171 26.46 15.23 -9.10
CA VAL A 171 27.55 15.02 -8.12
C VAL A 171 28.50 13.89 -8.50
N TRP A 172 28.25 13.21 -9.61
CA TRP A 172 29.13 12.16 -10.13
C TRP A 172 30.52 12.72 -10.53
N GLY A 173 31.59 12.07 -10.05
CA GLY A 173 32.97 12.42 -10.38
C GLY A 173 33.55 13.62 -9.64
N LYS A 174 32.82 14.17 -8.67
CA LYS A 174 33.34 15.09 -7.64
C LYS A 174 33.79 14.29 -6.43
#